data_AF-A0A037ZIE1-F1
#
_entry.id   AF-A0A037ZIE1-F1
#
_cell.length_a   1.000
_cell.length_b   1.000
_cell.length_c   1.000
_cell.angle_alpha   90.00
_cell.angle_beta   90.00
_cell.angle_gamma   90.00
#
_symmetry.space_group_name_H-M   'P 1'
#
loop_
_entity.id
_entity.type
_entity.pdbx_description
1 polymer ?
#
loop_
_entity_poly.entity_id
_entity_poly.type
_entity_poly.pdbx_seq_one_letter_code
_entity_poly.pdbx_strand_id
1 'polypeptide(L)'
;MRHTLILILIAALPGCTTFPDVDIALAADGDDATTPEIRPIGELLASIDAARLTPESGLTLAARAASLRSRARAINGQVLTNRERRKLRQAILRHRRER
;
A
#
# COMPACT_ATOMS: atom_id res chain seq x y z
N MET A 1 21.18 -28.98 -16.58
CA MET A 1 20.54 -28.11 -15.57
C MET A 1 21.12 -26.71 -15.53
N ARG A 2 22.45 -26.51 -15.36
CA ARG A 2 23.07 -25.16 -15.33
C ARG A 2 22.83 -24.33 -16.60
N HIS A 3 22.98 -24.95 -17.77
CA HIS A 3 22.79 -24.29 -19.06
C HIS A 3 21.33 -23.88 -19.31
N THR A 4 20.38 -24.71 -18.87
CA THR A 4 18.94 -24.44 -18.94
C THR A 4 18.56 -23.22 -18.09
N LEU A 5 19.17 -23.09 -16.90
CA LEU A 5 18.95 -21.95 -16.00
C LEU A 5 19.51 -20.63 -16.57
N ILE A 6 20.66 -20.68 -17.25
CA ILE A 6 21.23 -19.52 -17.95
C ILE A 6 20.33 -19.08 -19.10
N LEU A 7 19.79 -20.03 -19.87
CA LEU A 7 18.90 -19.74 -21.00
C LEU A 7 17.58 -19.10 -20.55
N ILE A 8 17.01 -19.57 -19.44
CA ILE A 8 15.80 -18.98 -18.83
C ILE A 8 16.08 -17.56 -18.32
N LEU A 9 17.25 -17.33 -17.70
CA LEU A 9 17.61 -16.01 -17.20
C LEU A 9 17.75 -14.99 -18.35
N ILE A 10 18.42 -15.35 -19.45
CA ILE A 10 18.59 -14.48 -20.62
C ILE A 10 17.24 -14.14 -21.27
N ALA A 11 16.33 -15.12 -21.35
CA ALA A 11 15.01 -14.92 -21.92
C ALA A 11 14.08 -14.01 -21.08
N ALA A 12 14.39 -13.79 -19.81
CA ALA A 12 13.60 -12.93 -18.91
C ALA A 12 13.99 -11.44 -18.97
N LEU A 13 15.15 -11.09 -19.53
CA LEU A 13 15.62 -9.70 -19.65
C LEU A 13 14.70 -8.77 -20.50
N PRO A 14 14.18 -9.17 -21.68
CA PRO A 14 13.40 -8.25 -22.52
C PRO A 14 12.02 -7.91 -21.94
N GLY A 15 11.51 -8.67 -20.98
CA GLY A 15 10.25 -8.38 -20.29
C GLY A 15 10.34 -7.22 -19.28
N CYS A 16 11.54 -6.75 -18.94
CA CYS A 16 11.74 -5.67 -17.98
C CYS A 16 11.94 -4.29 -18.62
N THR A 17 12.02 -4.19 -19.95
CA THR A 17 12.55 -2.97 -20.61
C THR A 17 11.63 -2.34 -21.65
N THR A 18 10.49 -2.95 -21.98
CA THR A 18 9.63 -2.43 -23.05
C THR A 18 8.18 -2.46 -22.60
N PHE A 19 7.57 -1.27 -22.47
CA PHE A 19 6.13 -1.12 -22.21
C PHE A 19 5.50 -0.55 -23.49
N PRO A 20 5.39 -1.37 -24.56
CA PRO A 20 5.08 -0.90 -25.90
C PRO A 20 3.75 -0.17 -25.95
N ASP A 21 2.77 -0.57 -25.15
CA ASP A 21 1.46 0.10 -25.12
C ASP A 21 1.52 1.55 -24.62
N VAL A 22 2.45 1.88 -23.71
CA VAL A 22 2.67 3.27 -23.23
C VAL A 22 3.55 4.03 -24.19
N ASP A 23 4.61 3.41 -24.70
CA ASP A 23 5.51 4.06 -25.65
C ASP A 23 4.78 4.43 -26.95
N ILE A 24 3.88 3.55 -27.43
CA ILE A 24 3.01 3.82 -28.58
C ILE A 24 1.98 4.91 -28.26
N ALA A 25 1.39 4.89 -27.06
CA ALA A 25 0.45 5.93 -26.65
C ALA A 25 1.10 7.32 -26.55
N LEU A 26 2.33 7.41 -26.01
CA LEU A 26 3.10 8.65 -25.95
C LEU A 26 3.52 9.12 -27.35
N ALA A 27 3.95 8.20 -28.22
CA ALA A 27 4.32 8.55 -29.60
C ALA A 27 3.12 9.00 -30.44
N ALA A 28 1.91 8.52 -30.14
CA ALA A 28 0.68 8.91 -30.81
C ALA A 28 0.18 10.32 -30.39
N ASP A 29 0.47 10.76 -29.17
CA ASP A 29 0.12 12.11 -28.68
C ASP A 29 1.06 13.20 -29.25
N GLY A 30 2.22 12.82 -29.79
CA GLY A 30 3.14 13.70 -30.52
C GLY A 30 3.83 14.77 -29.64
N ASP A 31 4.99 15.26 -30.10
CA ASP A 31 5.71 16.40 -29.51
C ASP A 31 4.91 17.73 -29.53
N ASP A 32 3.73 17.74 -30.15
CA ASP A 32 2.86 18.91 -30.34
C ASP A 32 1.68 18.95 -29.34
N ALA A 33 1.55 17.93 -28.49
CA ALA A 33 0.69 18.03 -27.31
C ALA A 33 1.28 19.14 -26.42
N THR A 34 0.55 20.26 -26.29
CA THR A 34 0.95 21.40 -25.46
C THR A 34 1.23 20.89 -24.05
N THR A 35 2.51 20.65 -23.74
CA THR A 35 2.87 20.03 -22.47
C THR A 35 2.44 20.98 -21.36
N PRO A 36 1.63 20.53 -20.39
CA PRO A 36 1.13 21.42 -19.36
C PRO A 36 2.31 21.99 -18.58
N GLU A 37 2.30 23.30 -18.39
CA GLU A 37 3.32 23.98 -17.59
C GLU A 37 3.19 23.54 -16.12
N ILE A 38 4.26 22.97 -15.56
CA ILE A 38 4.31 22.55 -14.17
C ILE A 38 4.39 23.80 -13.30
N ARG A 39 3.27 24.24 -12.72
CA ARG A 39 3.26 25.38 -11.79
C ARG A 39 3.94 25.04 -10.46
N PRO A 40 4.69 25.98 -9.85
CA PRO A 40 5.26 25.79 -8.53
C PRO A 40 4.20 25.49 -7.47
N ILE A 41 4.48 24.51 -6.60
CA ILE A 41 3.52 24.10 -5.56
C ILE A 41 3.17 25.22 -4.59
N GLY A 42 4.09 26.16 -4.35
CA GLY A 42 3.84 27.33 -3.50
C GLY A 42 2.76 28.25 -4.07
N GLU A 43 2.74 28.47 -5.38
CA GLU A 43 1.69 29.26 -6.05
C GLU A 43 0.34 28.57 -5.99
N LEU A 44 0.33 27.24 -6.16
CA LEU A 44 -0.88 26.45 -6.03
C LEU A 44 -1.45 26.54 -4.60
N LEU A 45 -0.60 26.42 -3.58
CA LEU A 45 -1.01 26.55 -2.18
C LEU A 45 -1.48 27.95 -1.83
N ALA A 46 -0.88 28.99 -2.42
CA ALA A 46 -1.33 30.38 -2.25
C ALA A 46 -2.68 30.66 -2.94
N SER A 47 -2.99 29.93 -4.02
CA SER A 47 -4.27 30.05 -4.74
C SER A 47 -5.42 29.26 -4.12
N ILE A 48 -5.12 28.36 -3.18
CA ILE A 48 -6.13 27.54 -2.50
C ILE A 48 -6.62 28.30 -1.27
N ASP A 49 -7.93 28.53 -1.19
CA ASP A 49 -8.57 28.96 0.05
C ASP A 49 -8.25 27.95 1.15
N ALA A 50 -7.73 28.44 2.28
CA ALA A 50 -7.36 27.60 3.41
C ALA A 50 -8.50 26.62 3.72
N ALA A 51 -8.23 25.32 3.60
CA ALA A 51 -9.22 24.28 3.80
C ALA A 51 -9.85 24.43 5.19
N ARG A 52 -11.09 24.95 5.23
CA ARG A 52 -11.81 25.13 6.49
C ARG A 52 -12.67 23.91 6.74
N LEU A 53 -12.48 23.31 7.91
CA LEU A 53 -13.42 22.32 8.40
C LEU A 53 -14.77 23.01 8.59
N THR A 54 -15.79 22.54 7.88
CA THR A 54 -17.17 22.89 8.21
C THR A 54 -17.55 22.22 9.52
N PRO A 55 -18.53 22.75 10.27
CA PRO A 55 -19.04 22.08 11.47
C PRO A 55 -19.44 20.62 11.18
N GLU A 56 -20.03 20.38 10.01
CA GLU A 56 -20.47 19.06 9.56
C GLU A 56 -19.32 18.08 9.27
N SER A 57 -18.22 18.56 8.67
CA SER A 57 -17.03 17.72 8.48
C SER A 57 -16.38 17.38 9.82
N GLY A 58 -16.39 18.31 10.78
CA GLY A 58 -15.96 18.09 12.16
C GLY A 58 -16.75 16.96 12.85
N LEU A 59 -18.08 17.01 12.78
CA LEU A 59 -18.95 15.97 13.34
C LEU A 59 -18.72 14.59 12.68
N THR A 60 -18.58 14.57 11.35
CA THR A 60 -18.31 13.34 10.59
C THR A 60 -16.98 12.71 11.01
N LEU A 61 -15.93 13.52 11.16
CA LEU A 61 -14.61 13.05 11.61
C LEU A 61 -14.65 12.56 13.05
N ALA A 62 -15.36 13.25 13.95
CA ALA A 62 -15.53 12.82 15.33
C ALA A 62 -16.23 11.47 15.44
N ALA A 63 -17.30 11.25 14.69
CA ALA A 63 -18.03 9.98 14.63
C ALA A 63 -17.13 8.83 14.10
N ARG A 64 -16.37 9.09 13.03
CA ARG A 64 -15.40 8.12 12.49
C ARG A 64 -14.33 7.77 13.52
N ALA A 65 -13.76 8.77 14.20
CA ALA A 65 -12.77 8.56 15.23
C ALA A 65 -13.32 7.73 16.40
N ALA A 66 -14.57 7.98 16.82
CA ALA A 66 -15.23 7.17 17.84
C ALA A 66 -15.39 5.69 17.41
N SER A 67 -15.85 5.45 16.17
CA SER A 67 -15.97 4.10 15.61
C SER A 67 -14.63 3.38 15.55
N LEU A 68 -13.58 4.04 15.07
CA LEU A 68 -12.22 3.47 15.01
C LEU A 68 -11.69 3.10 16.40
N ARG A 69 -11.88 3.97 17.40
CA ARG A 69 -11.49 3.69 18.78
C ARG A 69 -12.25 2.49 19.36
N SER A 70 -13.54 2.36 19.05
CA SER A 70 -14.35 1.19 19.46
C SER A 70 -13.79 -0.10 18.85
N ARG A 71 -13.51 -0.09 17.54
CA ARG A 71 -12.91 -1.24 16.83
C ARG A 71 -11.52 -1.58 17.38
N ALA A 72 -10.69 -0.59 17.65
CA ALA A 72 -9.37 -0.79 18.23
C ALA A 72 -9.46 -1.45 19.62
N ARG A 73 -10.42 -1.05 20.45
CA ARG A 73 -10.67 -1.72 21.74
C ARG A 73 -11.08 -3.18 21.57
N ALA A 74 -11.91 -3.48 20.57
CA ALA A 74 -12.30 -4.85 20.27
C ALA A 74 -11.10 -5.70 19.80
N ILE A 75 -10.23 -5.14 18.95
CA ILE A 75 -9.03 -5.81 18.42
C ILE A 75 -7.95 -5.99 19.49
N ASN A 76 -7.78 -5.00 20.38
CA ASN A 76 -6.85 -5.08 21.51
C ASN A 76 -7.31 -6.06 22.62
N GLY A 77 -8.46 -6.71 22.44
CA GLY A 77 -8.92 -7.79 23.28
C GLY A 77 -8.04 -9.04 23.18
N GLN A 78 -8.28 -9.98 24.09
CA GLN A 78 -7.52 -11.22 24.14
C GLN A 78 -7.91 -12.14 22.96
N VAL A 79 -7.09 -12.17 21.89
CA VAL A 79 -7.39 -12.90 20.63
C VAL A 79 -7.54 -14.41 20.84
N LEU A 80 -6.68 -14.99 21.68
CA LEU A 80 -6.78 -16.40 22.04
C LEU A 80 -7.53 -16.56 23.36
N THR A 81 -8.28 -17.64 23.50
CA THR A 81 -8.79 -18.11 24.79
C THR A 81 -7.64 -18.63 25.67
N ASN A 82 -7.88 -18.73 26.98
CA ASN A 82 -6.89 -19.33 27.90
C ASN A 82 -6.59 -20.80 27.57
N ARG A 83 -7.55 -21.52 26.97
CA ARG A 83 -7.37 -22.90 26.50
C ARG A 83 -6.43 -22.97 25.30
N GLU A 84 -6.60 -22.11 24.31
CA GLU A 84 -5.74 -22.06 23.11
C GLU A 84 -4.31 -21.64 23.47
N ARG A 85 -4.15 -20.62 24.32
CA ARG A 85 -2.81 -20.23 24.83
C ARG A 85 -2.09 -21.38 25.52
N ARG A 86 -2.80 -22.16 26.34
CA ARG A 86 -2.24 -23.34 26.99
C ARG A 86 -1.80 -24.40 25.99
N LYS A 87 -2.63 -24.70 24.98
CA LYS A 87 -2.27 -25.63 23.91
C LYS A 87 -1.01 -25.17 23.16
N LEU A 88 -0.94 -23.90 22.80
CA LEU A 88 0.22 -23.34 22.09
C LEU A 88 1.51 -23.43 22.94
N ARG A 89 1.44 -23.08 24.22
CA ARG A 89 2.58 -23.22 25.15
C ARG A 89 3.04 -24.67 25.26
N GLN A 90 2.11 -25.62 25.35
CA GLN A 90 2.43 -27.04 25.39
C GLN A 90 3.09 -27.53 24.10
N ALA A 91 2.62 -27.07 22.94
CA ALA A 91 3.23 -27.38 21.65
C ALA A 91 4.68 -26.86 21.56
N ILE A 92 4.93 -25.62 21.99
CA ILE A 92 6.28 -25.03 22.04
C ILE A 92 7.21 -25.86 22.95
N LEU A 93 6.75 -26.25 24.14
CA LEU A 93 7.55 -27.06 25.08
C LEU A 93 7.81 -28.49 24.59
N ARG A 94 6.91 -29.05 23.78
CA ARG A 94 7.13 -30.36 23.15
C ARG A 94 8.21 -30.23 22.10
N HIS A 95 8.08 -29.26 21.20
CA HIS A 95 9.01 -29.10 20.10
C HIS A 95 10.43 -28.72 20.55
N ARG A 96 10.58 -27.97 21.65
CA ARG A 96 11.88 -27.68 22.26
C ARG A 96 12.57 -28.92 22.86
N ARG A 97 11.82 -29.94 23.28
CA ARG A 97 12.39 -31.18 23.84
C ARG A 97 12.84 -32.19 22.78
N GLU A 98 12.35 -32.03 21.56
CA GLU A 98 12.68 -32.88 20.41
C GLU A 98 13.84 -32.31 19.56
N ARG A 99 14.40 -31.16 19.96
CA ARG A 99 15.65 -30.59 19.43
C ARG A 99 16.75 -30.71 20.48
#